data_AF-A0A2T5IZ80-F1
#
_entry.id   AF-A0A2T5IZ80-F1
#
_cell.length_a   1.000
_cell.length_b   1.000
_cell.length_c   1.000
_cell.angle_alpha   90.00
_cell.angle_beta   90.00
_cell.angle_gamma   90.00
#
_symmetry.space_group_name_H-M   'P 1'
#
loop_
_entity.id
_entity.type
_entity.pdbx_description
1 polymer ?
#
loop_
_entity_poly.entity_id
_entity_poly.type
_entity_poly.pdbx_seq_one_letter_code
_entity_poly.pdbx_strand_id
1 'polypeptide(L)'
;MLPSKLEMGLHLLPNHRPAILLTRHSIRELAAPNAIAGYDLPLTPEGILLAEQWGERLTRPIRAFYSSPVGRCLDTAKAMARGAGIDLPITQSHVLVEPGCFVQSVRKVGALFLQMGPIAFANHHLQQDLDGVLSPKEGAKKIIHYLYHSQPHLDEASLTVHVTHDTILAAFIYHLRQQTRISEQDWPAMMEGVWLWFDQERLYWVWRGEQGHVALADYLFA
;
A
#
# COMPACT_ATOMS: atom_id res chain seq x y z
N MET A 1 -3.02 -15.45 -9.57
CA MET A 1 -1.74 -15.92 -8.98
C MET A 1 -1.12 -14.76 -8.22
N LEU A 2 -0.43 -15.03 -7.10
CA LEU A 2 0.22 -13.99 -6.31
C LEU A 2 1.42 -13.40 -7.06
N PRO A 3 1.75 -12.10 -6.85
CA PRO A 3 2.97 -11.52 -7.41
C PRO A 3 4.21 -12.22 -6.84
N SER A 4 4.89 -13.03 -7.66
CA SER A 4 6.02 -13.87 -7.22
C SER A 4 7.15 -13.07 -6.58
N LYS A 5 7.42 -11.86 -7.08
CA LYS A 5 8.46 -10.98 -6.53
C LYS A 5 8.11 -10.41 -5.15
N LEU A 6 6.82 -10.26 -4.83
CA LEU A 6 6.40 -9.87 -3.48
C LEU A 6 6.67 -11.00 -2.50
N GLU A 7 6.32 -12.23 -2.88
CA GLU A 7 6.57 -13.43 -2.07
C GLU A 7 8.07 -13.65 -1.82
N MET A 8 8.90 -13.54 -2.85
CA MET A 8 10.35 -13.61 -2.70
C MET A 8 10.92 -12.55 -1.77
N GLY A 9 10.30 -11.36 -1.71
CA GLY A 9 10.72 -10.26 -0.84
C GLY A 9 10.66 -10.60 0.66
N LEU A 10 9.85 -11.59 1.05
CA LEU A 10 9.78 -12.08 2.43
C LEU A 10 11.13 -12.61 2.92
N HIS A 11 11.91 -13.24 2.03
CA HIS A 11 13.25 -13.75 2.33
C HIS A 11 14.32 -12.67 2.46
N LEU A 12 14.02 -11.43 2.04
CA LEU A 12 14.91 -10.28 2.16
C LEU A 12 14.69 -9.50 3.46
N LEU A 13 13.68 -9.87 4.25
CA LEU A 13 13.40 -9.22 5.52
C LEU A 13 14.45 -9.56 6.59
N PRO A 14 14.82 -8.59 7.46
CA PRO A 14 15.71 -8.86 8.57
C PRO A 14 15.05 -9.77 9.62
N ASN A 15 15.72 -10.87 10.02
CA ASN A 15 15.18 -11.87 10.94
C ASN A 15 14.78 -11.32 12.32
N HIS A 16 15.43 -10.27 12.82
CA HIS A 16 15.26 -9.75 14.19
C HIS A 16 14.56 -8.40 14.27
N ARG A 17 13.75 -8.06 13.25
CA ARG A 17 12.97 -6.81 13.26
C ARG A 17 11.53 -7.05 12.82
N PRO A 18 10.57 -6.33 13.38
CA PRO A 18 9.23 -6.25 12.82
C PRO A 18 9.31 -5.76 11.37
N ALA A 19 8.41 -6.24 10.54
CA ALA A 19 8.25 -5.75 9.18
C ALA A 19 6.78 -5.44 8.88
N ILE A 20 6.58 -4.60 7.90
CA ILE A 20 5.30 -4.09 7.45
C ILE A 20 5.09 -4.54 6.02
N LEU A 21 3.91 -5.08 5.74
CA LEU A 21 3.41 -5.21 4.37
C LEU A 21 2.43 -4.06 4.10
N LEU A 22 2.79 -3.14 3.21
CA LEU A 22 1.83 -2.19 2.63
C LEU A 22 1.42 -2.71 1.25
N THR A 23 0.17 -3.17 1.11
CA THR A 23 -0.28 -3.91 -0.08
C THR A 23 -1.56 -3.34 -0.67
N ARG A 24 -1.71 -3.45 -1.99
CA ARG A 24 -2.96 -3.15 -2.71
C ARG A 24 -4.01 -4.20 -2.34
N HIS A 25 -5.27 -3.78 -2.27
CA HIS A 25 -6.41 -4.71 -2.18
C HIS A 25 -6.39 -5.79 -3.28
N SER A 26 -7.10 -6.88 -3.04
CA SER A 26 -7.22 -8.01 -3.97
C SER A 26 -8.13 -7.70 -5.17
N ILE A 27 -8.29 -8.69 -6.03
CA ILE A 27 -9.10 -8.63 -7.25
C ILE A 27 -10.56 -8.31 -6.87
N ARG A 28 -11.10 -7.27 -7.50
CA ARG A 28 -12.48 -6.81 -7.33
C ARG A 28 -13.25 -6.93 -8.62
N GLU A 29 -14.57 -6.87 -8.50
CA GLU A 29 -15.45 -6.76 -9.64
C GLU A 29 -15.05 -5.58 -10.54
N LEU A 30 -15.26 -5.75 -11.84
CA LEU A 30 -14.98 -4.70 -12.82
C LEU A 30 -16.02 -3.58 -12.67
N ALA A 31 -15.56 -2.35 -12.83
CA ALA A 31 -16.48 -1.24 -13.02
C ALA A 31 -17.20 -1.41 -14.36
N ALA A 32 -18.37 -0.80 -14.50
CA ALA A 32 -19.02 -0.69 -15.81
C ALA A 32 -18.04 -0.10 -16.85
N PRO A 33 -18.15 -0.48 -18.14
CA PRO A 33 -17.32 0.10 -19.19
C PRO A 33 -17.33 1.63 -19.12
N ASN A 34 -16.14 2.25 -19.13
CA ASN A 34 -15.93 3.71 -18.99
C ASN A 34 -16.23 4.33 -17.61
N ALA A 35 -16.45 3.53 -16.57
CA ALA A 35 -16.57 4.03 -15.19
C ALA A 35 -15.25 3.84 -14.42
N ILE A 36 -14.90 4.82 -13.58
CA ILE A 36 -13.91 4.59 -12.51
C ILE A 36 -14.53 3.62 -11.52
N ALA A 37 -13.70 2.70 -11.02
CA ALA A 37 -14.09 1.80 -9.94
C ALA A 37 -14.50 2.55 -8.68
N GLY A 38 -15.80 2.51 -8.38
CA GLY A 38 -16.37 3.06 -7.16
C GLY A 38 -15.88 2.33 -5.91
N TYR A 39 -16.19 2.90 -4.75
CA TYR A 39 -15.89 2.30 -3.44
C TYR A 39 -16.81 1.12 -3.08
N ASP A 40 -17.86 0.92 -3.87
CA ASP A 40 -18.90 -0.09 -3.74
C ASP A 40 -18.58 -1.42 -4.42
N LEU A 41 -17.55 -1.48 -5.27
CA LEU A 41 -17.18 -2.73 -5.95
C LEU A 41 -16.55 -3.74 -4.98
N PRO A 42 -17.18 -4.92 -4.78
CA PRO A 42 -16.68 -5.94 -3.86
C PRO A 42 -15.51 -6.72 -4.47
N LEU A 43 -14.85 -7.54 -3.65
CA LEU A 43 -13.91 -8.54 -4.14
C LEU A 43 -14.63 -9.62 -4.97
N THR A 44 -13.97 -10.16 -5.99
CA THR A 44 -14.46 -11.36 -6.68
C THR A 44 -14.19 -12.60 -5.80
N PRO A 45 -14.85 -13.74 -6.05
CA PRO A 45 -14.51 -15.00 -5.38
C PRO A 45 -13.02 -15.38 -5.52
N GLU A 46 -12.45 -15.18 -6.71
CA GLU A 46 -11.01 -15.42 -6.96
C GLU A 46 -10.13 -14.44 -6.19
N GLY A 47 -10.57 -13.18 -6.04
CA GLY A 47 -9.88 -12.18 -5.23
C GLY A 47 -9.84 -12.55 -3.75
N ILE A 48 -10.93 -13.10 -3.22
CA ILE A 48 -10.99 -13.61 -1.84
C ILE A 48 -10.01 -14.77 -1.66
N LEU A 49 -10.07 -15.78 -2.53
CA LEU A 49 -9.18 -16.94 -2.48
C LEU A 49 -7.71 -16.54 -2.61
N LEU A 50 -7.41 -15.57 -3.48
CA LEU A 50 -6.05 -15.05 -3.65
C LEU A 50 -5.52 -14.40 -2.36
N ALA A 51 -6.35 -13.62 -1.68
CA ALA A 51 -5.97 -12.97 -0.43
C ALA A 51 -5.81 -13.98 0.72
N GLU A 52 -6.67 -15.01 0.79
CA GLU A 52 -6.51 -16.13 1.72
C GLU A 52 -5.20 -16.88 1.49
N GLN A 53 -4.91 -17.28 0.25
CA GLN A 53 -3.65 -17.92 -0.12
C GLN A 53 -2.44 -17.05 0.23
N TRP A 54 -2.57 -15.73 0.15
CA TRP A 54 -1.48 -14.85 0.54
C TRP A 54 -1.25 -14.86 2.05
N GLY A 55 -2.32 -14.75 2.84
CA GLY A 55 -2.26 -14.84 4.29
C GLY A 55 -1.63 -16.14 4.77
N GLU A 56 -2.00 -17.27 4.17
CA GLU A 56 -1.46 -18.60 4.47
C GLU A 56 0.07 -18.70 4.28
N ARG A 57 0.62 -17.97 3.30
CA ARG A 57 2.05 -18.01 2.95
C ARG A 57 2.91 -17.07 3.79
N LEU A 58 2.31 -16.22 4.62
CA LEU A 58 3.06 -15.34 5.52
C LEU A 58 3.68 -16.17 6.65
N THR A 59 5.00 -16.37 6.59
CA THR A 59 5.73 -17.24 7.53
C THR A 59 6.01 -16.61 8.90
N ARG A 60 5.70 -15.33 9.05
CA ARG A 60 5.93 -14.55 10.27
C ARG A 60 4.62 -14.27 11.01
N PRO A 61 4.61 -14.26 12.36
CA PRO A 61 3.41 -13.94 13.12
C PRO A 61 2.88 -12.56 12.78
N ILE A 62 1.64 -12.49 12.31
CA ILE A 62 0.94 -11.24 12.06
C ILE A 62 0.35 -10.74 13.38
N ARG A 63 0.65 -9.50 13.77
CA ARG A 63 0.20 -8.92 15.04
C ARG A 63 -0.87 -7.85 14.89
N ALA A 64 -1.00 -7.27 13.71
CA ALA A 64 -2.06 -6.32 13.44
C ALA A 64 -2.42 -6.28 11.94
N PHE A 65 -3.70 -6.05 11.69
CA PHE A 65 -4.21 -5.65 10.40
C PHE A 65 -4.70 -4.21 10.45
N TYR A 66 -4.30 -3.46 9.44
CA TYR A 66 -4.81 -2.15 9.14
C TYR A 66 -5.34 -2.10 7.72
N SER A 67 -6.34 -1.26 7.48
CA SER A 67 -6.92 -1.17 6.16
C SER A 67 -7.52 0.20 5.88
N SER A 68 -7.54 0.59 4.61
CA SER A 68 -8.48 1.59 4.13
C SER A 68 -9.91 1.20 4.50
N PRO A 69 -10.79 2.15 4.86
CA PRO A 69 -12.19 1.87 5.21
C PRO A 69 -13.03 1.38 4.01
N VAL A 70 -12.51 1.41 2.78
CA VAL A 70 -13.22 0.92 1.59
C VAL A 70 -13.42 -0.60 1.67
N GLY A 71 -14.64 -1.08 1.37
CA GLY A 71 -15.07 -2.47 1.54
C GLY A 71 -14.08 -3.52 1.02
N ARG A 72 -13.63 -3.39 -0.25
CA ARG A 72 -12.63 -4.31 -0.83
C ARG A 72 -11.31 -4.39 -0.07
N CYS A 73 -10.85 -3.30 0.54
CA CYS A 73 -9.64 -3.30 1.36
C CYS A 73 -9.87 -4.02 2.68
N LEU A 74 -11.04 -3.82 3.31
CA LEU A 74 -11.43 -4.54 4.52
C LEU A 74 -11.54 -6.03 4.25
N ASP A 75 -12.21 -6.41 3.17
CA ASP A 75 -12.44 -7.81 2.83
C ASP A 75 -11.14 -8.51 2.41
N THR A 76 -10.20 -7.78 1.81
CA THR A 76 -8.85 -8.30 1.56
C THR A 76 -8.13 -8.61 2.88
N ALA A 77 -8.14 -7.68 3.83
CA ALA A 77 -7.52 -7.89 5.15
C ALA A 77 -8.18 -9.05 5.91
N LYS A 78 -9.52 -9.17 5.86
CA LYS A 78 -10.25 -10.30 6.46
C LYS A 78 -9.86 -11.62 5.82
N ALA A 79 -9.77 -11.66 4.49
CA ALA A 79 -9.38 -12.84 3.75
C ALA A 79 -7.93 -13.27 4.09
N MET A 80 -7.00 -12.32 4.15
CA MET A 80 -5.63 -12.61 4.61
C MET A 80 -5.60 -13.14 6.05
N ALA A 81 -6.37 -12.56 6.98
CA ALA A 81 -6.45 -13.05 8.35
C ALA A 81 -6.98 -14.50 8.40
N ARG A 82 -8.05 -14.81 7.66
CA ARG A 82 -8.57 -16.19 7.53
C ARG A 82 -7.53 -17.16 6.98
N GLY A 83 -6.83 -16.77 5.91
CA GLY A 83 -5.78 -17.59 5.32
C GLY A 83 -4.61 -17.87 6.27
N ALA A 84 -4.25 -16.89 7.09
CA ALA A 84 -3.24 -17.05 8.14
C ALA A 84 -3.75 -17.83 9.37
N GLY A 85 -5.03 -18.23 9.40
CA GLY A 85 -5.62 -18.97 10.52
C GLY A 85 -5.75 -18.15 11.80
N ILE A 86 -5.85 -16.82 11.69
CA ILE A 86 -5.90 -15.89 12.83
C ILE A 86 -7.19 -15.07 12.84
N ASP A 87 -7.65 -14.77 14.04
CA ASP A 87 -8.77 -13.87 14.28
C ASP A 87 -8.27 -12.60 14.98
N LEU A 88 -8.00 -11.57 14.18
CA LEU A 88 -7.54 -10.26 14.64
C LEU A 88 -8.48 -9.17 14.12
N PRO A 89 -8.76 -8.13 14.93
CA PRO A 89 -9.53 -6.98 14.47
C PRO A 89 -8.76 -6.23 13.38
N ILE A 90 -9.49 -5.68 12.42
CA ILE A 90 -8.94 -4.82 11.37
C ILE A 90 -9.15 -3.37 11.77
N THR A 91 -8.06 -2.65 12.01
CA THR A 91 -8.11 -1.23 12.34
C THR A 91 -8.17 -0.39 11.07
N GLN A 92 -9.22 0.41 10.94
CA GLN A 92 -9.39 1.29 9.80
C GLN A 92 -8.50 2.53 9.92
N SER A 93 -7.91 2.97 8.81
CA SER A 93 -7.15 4.22 8.75
C SER A 93 -7.53 5.03 7.52
N HIS A 94 -7.92 6.28 7.75
CA HIS A 94 -8.17 7.23 6.67
C HIS A 94 -6.89 7.65 5.93
N VAL A 95 -5.70 7.41 6.49
CA VAL A 95 -4.43 7.62 5.75
C VAL A 95 -4.30 6.65 4.58
N LEU A 96 -4.90 5.45 4.67
CA LEU A 96 -4.75 4.39 3.66
C LEU A 96 -5.71 4.49 2.47
N VAL A 97 -6.54 5.55 2.39
CA VAL A 97 -7.53 5.79 1.33
C VAL A 97 -7.41 7.20 0.78
N GLU A 98 -7.85 7.44 -0.44
CA GLU A 98 -8.10 8.79 -0.94
C GLU A 98 -9.42 9.37 -0.39
N PRO A 99 -9.46 10.65 0.00
CA PRO A 99 -8.38 11.63 -0.14
C PRO A 99 -7.24 11.56 0.90
N GLY A 100 -7.38 10.79 1.97
CA GLY A 100 -6.64 10.97 3.22
C GLY A 100 -5.09 10.89 3.21
N CYS A 101 -4.40 10.29 2.24
CA CYS A 101 -2.93 10.40 2.12
C CYS A 101 -2.49 11.58 1.25
N PHE A 102 -2.74 11.54 -0.06
CA PHE A 102 -2.21 12.48 -1.05
C PHE A 102 -3.18 13.58 -1.46
N VAL A 103 -4.49 13.36 -1.46
CA VAL A 103 -5.44 14.32 -2.02
C VAL A 103 -5.92 15.29 -0.93
N GLN A 104 -5.78 16.58 -1.14
CA GLN A 104 -6.33 17.61 -0.26
C GLN A 104 -7.76 17.99 -0.66
N SER A 105 -8.10 17.92 -1.95
CA SER A 105 -9.43 18.26 -2.44
C SER A 105 -9.86 17.41 -3.64
N VAL A 106 -10.76 16.44 -3.39
CA VAL A 106 -11.35 15.61 -4.44
C VAL A 106 -12.08 16.46 -5.49
N ARG A 107 -12.70 17.58 -5.07
CA ARG A 107 -13.36 18.52 -6.01
C ARG A 107 -12.42 19.10 -7.06
N LYS A 108 -11.17 19.38 -6.70
CA LYS A 108 -10.18 19.96 -7.62
C LYS A 108 -9.59 18.91 -8.55
N VAL A 109 -9.41 17.68 -8.06
CA VAL A 109 -8.53 16.69 -8.69
C VAL A 109 -9.32 15.59 -9.40
N GLY A 110 -10.55 15.31 -8.98
CA GLY A 110 -11.34 14.18 -9.49
C GLY A 110 -11.58 14.23 -11.00
N ALA A 111 -11.94 15.41 -11.55
CA ALA A 111 -12.14 15.59 -12.99
C ALA A 111 -10.84 15.41 -13.79
N LEU A 112 -9.72 15.92 -13.27
CA LEU A 112 -8.42 15.76 -13.88
C LEU A 112 -7.97 14.29 -13.90
N PHE A 113 -8.17 13.58 -12.79
CA PHE A 113 -7.88 12.15 -12.69
C PHE A 113 -8.70 11.33 -13.70
N LEU A 114 -10.01 11.61 -13.81
CA LEU A 114 -10.90 11.01 -14.80
C LEU A 114 -10.41 11.24 -16.23
N GLN A 115 -9.98 12.47 -16.55
CA GLN A 115 -9.53 12.84 -17.89
C GLN A 115 -8.19 12.19 -18.27
N MET A 116 -7.23 12.15 -17.35
CA MET A 116 -5.88 11.66 -17.63
C MET A 116 -5.78 10.13 -17.56
N GLY A 117 -6.61 9.51 -16.71
CA GLY A 117 -6.42 8.13 -16.30
C GLY A 117 -5.25 7.96 -15.33
N PRO A 118 -5.13 6.77 -14.70
CA PRO A 118 -4.26 6.55 -13.55
C PRO A 118 -2.76 6.75 -13.84
N ILE A 119 -2.26 6.20 -14.96
CA ILE A 119 -0.82 6.25 -15.29
C ILE A 119 -0.37 7.66 -15.65
N ALA A 120 -1.13 8.35 -16.51
CA ALA A 120 -0.78 9.72 -16.88
C ALA A 120 -0.89 10.67 -15.68
N PHE A 121 -1.92 10.48 -14.84
CA PHE A 121 -2.06 11.24 -13.60
C PHE A 121 -0.87 11.00 -12.65
N ALA A 122 -0.49 9.75 -12.41
CA ALA A 122 0.65 9.41 -11.54
C ALA A 122 1.97 9.99 -12.08
N ASN A 123 2.22 9.89 -13.39
CA ASN A 123 3.38 10.52 -14.03
C ASN A 123 3.41 12.03 -13.84
N HIS A 124 2.26 12.69 -14.00
CA HIS A 124 2.16 14.12 -13.79
C HIS A 124 2.43 14.50 -12.32
N HIS A 125 1.82 13.77 -11.39
CA HIS A 125 2.01 13.97 -9.95
C HIS A 125 3.46 13.73 -9.48
N LEU A 126 4.18 12.79 -10.11
CA LEU A 126 5.60 12.53 -9.80
C LEU A 126 6.56 13.60 -10.35
N GLN A 127 6.11 14.43 -11.29
CA GLN A 127 6.96 15.42 -11.98
C GLN A 127 6.61 16.87 -11.64
N GLN A 128 5.35 17.13 -11.29
CA GLN A 128 4.80 18.47 -11.14
C GLN A 128 3.89 18.52 -9.92
N ASP A 129 3.88 19.67 -9.25
CA ASP A 129 2.91 19.93 -8.20
C ASP A 129 1.50 20.07 -8.80
N LEU A 130 0.50 19.53 -8.10
CA LEU A 130 -0.90 19.54 -8.50
C LEU A 130 -1.75 20.22 -7.44
N ASP A 131 -2.46 21.29 -7.81
CA ASP A 131 -3.36 21.95 -6.87
C ASP A 131 -4.44 20.97 -6.37
N GLY A 132 -4.57 20.84 -5.05
CA GLY A 132 -5.46 19.89 -4.40
C GLY A 132 -4.85 18.50 -4.17
N VAL A 133 -3.56 18.29 -4.48
CA VAL A 133 -2.80 17.07 -4.16
C VAL A 133 -1.50 17.49 -3.45
N LEU A 134 -1.16 16.83 -2.35
CA LEU A 134 0.16 16.92 -1.74
C LEU A 134 1.23 16.42 -2.70
N SER A 135 2.42 17.03 -2.64
CA SER A 135 3.56 16.50 -3.39
C SER A 135 3.86 15.04 -3.00
N PRO A 136 4.53 14.25 -3.87
CA PRO A 136 4.91 12.88 -3.54
C PRO A 136 5.65 12.75 -2.21
N LYS A 137 6.51 13.73 -1.89
CA LYS A 137 7.25 13.78 -0.61
C LYS A 137 6.32 13.98 0.58
N GLU A 138 5.41 14.95 0.53
CA GLU A 138 4.49 15.23 1.64
C GLU A 138 3.49 14.09 1.88
N GLY A 139 3.00 13.44 0.83
CA GLY A 139 2.17 12.25 1.01
C GLY A 139 2.95 11.04 1.51
N ALA A 140 4.18 10.83 1.05
CA ALA A 140 5.07 9.81 1.61
C ALA A 140 5.36 10.07 3.09
N LYS A 141 5.57 11.33 3.49
CA LYS A 141 5.72 11.75 4.88
C LYS A 141 4.55 11.28 5.75
N LYS A 142 3.32 11.48 5.29
CA LYS A 142 2.11 11.04 6.01
C LYS A 142 2.03 9.53 6.14
N ILE A 143 2.37 8.79 5.08
CA ILE A 143 2.38 7.32 5.11
C ILE A 143 3.46 6.81 6.06
N ILE A 144 4.69 7.34 5.98
CA ILE A 144 5.81 6.94 6.84
C ILE A 144 5.51 7.25 8.31
N HIS A 145 4.98 8.43 8.61
CA HIS A 145 4.57 8.79 9.95
C HIS A 145 3.48 7.84 10.48
N TYR A 146 2.48 7.53 9.66
CA TYR A 146 1.43 6.56 10.01
C TYR A 146 2.01 5.16 10.30
N LEU A 147 2.86 4.65 9.40
CA LEU A 147 3.48 3.32 9.53
C LEU A 147 4.43 3.25 10.72
N TYR A 148 5.16 4.31 11.01
CA TYR A 148 6.04 4.39 12.18
C TYR A 148 5.24 4.25 13.49
N HIS A 149 4.13 4.96 13.59
CA HIS A 149 3.28 4.96 14.80
C HIS A 149 2.33 3.76 14.88
N SER A 150 2.18 2.96 13.83
CA SER A 150 1.36 1.74 13.83
C SER A 150 2.13 0.49 14.26
N GLN A 151 3.30 0.64 14.88
CA GLN A 151 4.15 -0.45 15.35
C GLN A 151 4.24 -0.67 16.88
N PRO A 152 3.35 -0.14 17.75
CA PRO A 152 3.53 -0.36 19.18
C PRO A 152 3.32 -1.85 19.53
N HIS A 153 4.23 -2.40 20.36
CA HIS A 153 4.19 -3.77 20.88
C HIS A 153 4.43 -4.90 19.86
N LEU A 154 5.21 -4.63 18.81
CA LEU A 154 5.67 -5.65 17.87
C LEU A 154 6.89 -6.40 18.42
N ASP A 155 6.75 -7.71 18.57
CA ASP A 155 7.87 -8.60 18.90
C ASP A 155 8.86 -8.68 17.72
N GLU A 156 10.09 -9.12 18.00
CA GLU A 156 11.05 -9.46 16.95
C GLU A 156 10.40 -10.42 15.95
N ALA A 157 10.69 -10.17 14.67
CA ALA A 157 10.22 -10.98 13.55
C ALA A 157 8.70 -11.00 13.28
N SER A 158 7.91 -10.09 13.86
CA SER A 158 6.48 -9.98 13.57
C SER A 158 6.16 -9.22 12.28
N LEU A 159 4.92 -9.35 11.81
CA LEU A 159 4.35 -8.58 10.71
C LEU A 159 3.17 -7.72 11.13
N THR A 160 3.05 -6.55 10.51
CA THR A 160 1.77 -5.87 10.34
C THR A 160 1.40 -5.80 8.87
N VAL A 161 0.11 -5.90 8.58
CA VAL A 161 -0.41 -5.83 7.21
C VAL A 161 -1.30 -4.60 7.07
N HIS A 162 -1.04 -3.79 6.06
CA HIS A 162 -1.71 -2.54 5.76
C HIS A 162 -2.27 -2.61 4.34
N VAL A 163 -3.59 -2.65 4.19
CA VAL A 163 -4.24 -2.74 2.88
C VAL A 163 -4.66 -1.37 2.38
N THR A 164 -4.22 -1.03 1.18
CA THR A 164 -4.43 0.27 0.51
C THR A 164 -4.79 0.09 -0.97
N HIS A 165 -4.59 1.12 -1.79
CA HIS A 165 -4.92 1.18 -3.21
C HIS A 165 -3.64 1.32 -4.05
N ASP A 166 -3.77 1.09 -5.35
CA ASP A 166 -2.68 1.19 -6.32
C ASP A 166 -2.10 2.58 -6.46
N THR A 167 -2.94 3.62 -6.56
CA THR A 167 -2.51 5.03 -6.68
C THR A 167 -1.63 5.46 -5.50
N ILE A 168 -2.04 5.12 -4.26
CA ILE A 168 -1.27 5.38 -3.04
C ILE A 168 0.04 4.62 -3.08
N LEU A 169 -0.01 3.31 -3.34
CA LEU A 169 1.16 2.45 -3.34
C LEU A 169 2.17 2.89 -4.41
N ALA A 170 1.72 3.22 -5.61
CA ALA A 170 2.53 3.70 -6.71
C ALA A 170 3.20 5.04 -6.36
N ALA A 171 2.41 6.05 -5.97
CA ALA A 171 2.97 7.37 -5.61
C ALA A 171 3.99 7.26 -4.47
N PHE A 172 3.72 6.39 -3.49
CA PHE A 172 4.62 6.14 -2.37
C PHE A 172 5.93 5.47 -2.82
N ILE A 173 5.88 4.30 -3.44
CA ILE A 173 7.09 3.53 -3.73
C ILE A 173 7.94 4.19 -4.81
N TYR A 174 7.31 4.84 -5.80
CA TYR A 174 8.05 5.51 -6.87
C TYR A 174 8.69 6.81 -6.42
N HIS A 175 8.10 7.50 -5.44
CA HIS A 175 8.78 8.59 -4.74
C HIS A 175 10.04 8.09 -4.01
N LEU A 176 9.95 7.00 -3.23
CA LEU A 176 11.09 6.46 -2.50
C LEU A 176 12.21 5.96 -3.42
N ARG A 177 11.86 5.45 -4.60
CA ARG A 177 12.80 5.04 -5.65
C ARG A 177 13.35 6.21 -6.47
N GLN A 178 12.93 7.45 -6.19
CA GLN A 178 13.26 8.66 -6.96
C GLN A 178 12.91 8.53 -8.46
N GLN A 179 11.87 7.76 -8.75
CA GLN A 179 11.38 7.55 -10.12
C GLN A 179 10.32 8.60 -10.43
N THR A 180 10.60 9.42 -11.44
CA THR A 180 9.71 10.49 -11.90
C THR A 180 8.79 10.07 -13.04
N ARG A 181 8.99 8.86 -13.58
CA ARG A 181 8.16 8.32 -14.66
C ARG A 181 7.96 6.82 -14.51
N ILE A 182 6.73 6.39 -14.77
CA ILE A 182 6.25 5.01 -14.72
C ILE A 182 5.46 4.67 -15.98
N SER A 183 5.44 3.39 -16.32
CA SER A 183 4.68 2.78 -17.40
C SER A 183 3.58 1.86 -16.85
N GLU A 184 2.79 1.25 -17.73
CA GLU A 184 1.79 0.25 -17.31
C GLU A 184 2.42 -0.95 -16.60
N GLN A 185 3.64 -1.34 -16.99
CA GLN A 185 4.36 -2.45 -16.35
C GLN A 185 4.74 -2.13 -14.90
N ASP A 186 4.88 -0.84 -14.59
CA ASP A 186 5.18 -0.34 -13.26
C ASP A 186 3.93 -0.22 -12.38
N TRP A 187 2.72 -0.29 -12.94
CA TRP A 187 1.52 -0.19 -12.12
C TRP A 187 1.45 -1.35 -11.12
N PRO A 188 1.13 -1.09 -9.83
CA PRO A 188 1.01 -2.15 -8.84
C PRO A 188 -0.06 -3.16 -9.26
N ALA A 189 0.30 -4.44 -9.35
CA ALA A 189 -0.66 -5.50 -9.62
C ALA A 189 -1.63 -5.69 -8.42
N MET A 190 -2.75 -6.39 -8.64
CA MET A 190 -3.63 -6.80 -7.53
C MET A 190 -2.84 -7.65 -6.53
N MET A 191 -3.04 -7.40 -5.23
CA MET A 191 -2.25 -8.00 -4.13
C MET A 191 -0.74 -7.67 -4.15
N GLU A 192 -0.25 -6.80 -5.03
CA GLU A 192 1.15 -6.36 -4.98
C GLU A 192 1.35 -5.38 -3.81
N GLY A 193 2.55 -5.36 -3.25
CA GLY A 193 2.86 -4.57 -2.08
C GLY A 193 4.35 -4.32 -1.93
N VAL A 194 4.67 -3.48 -0.96
CA VAL A 194 6.04 -3.20 -0.54
C VAL A 194 6.23 -3.73 0.87
N TRP A 195 7.36 -4.39 1.07
CA TRP A 195 7.86 -4.77 2.39
C TRP A 195 8.66 -3.61 2.97
N LEU A 196 8.42 -3.28 4.23
CA LEU A 196 9.02 -2.12 4.90
C LEU A 196 9.50 -2.52 6.29
N TRP A 197 10.58 -1.92 6.77
CA TRP A 197 10.95 -2.00 8.18
C TRP A 197 11.78 -0.78 8.57
N PHE A 198 11.81 -0.51 9.87
CA PHE A 198 12.51 0.64 10.43
C PHE A 198 13.73 0.20 11.22
N ASP A 199 14.69 1.11 11.33
CA ASP A 199 15.52 1.23 12.53
C ASP A 199 15.54 2.66 13.05
N GLN A 200 16.54 2.98 13.87
CA GLN A 200 16.65 4.27 14.54
C GLN A 200 16.81 5.43 13.54
N GLU A 201 17.40 5.19 12.37
CA GLU A 201 17.75 6.27 11.43
C GLU A 201 17.07 6.12 10.07
N ARG A 202 16.63 4.92 9.69
CA ARG A 202 16.24 4.62 8.31
C ARG A 202 14.92 3.86 8.22
N LEU A 203 14.19 4.16 7.15
CA LEU A 203 13.16 3.27 6.61
C LEU A 203 13.76 2.49 5.45
N TYR A 204 13.69 1.18 5.52
CA TYR A 204 14.06 0.28 4.43
C TYR A 204 12.82 -0.23 3.71
N TRP A 205 12.98 -0.54 2.43
CA TRP A 205 11.92 -1.10 1.61
C TRP A 205 12.43 -2.21 0.70
N VAL A 206 11.57 -3.17 0.38
CA VAL A 206 11.76 -4.15 -0.70
C VAL A 206 10.55 -4.09 -1.63
N TRP A 207 10.80 -3.75 -2.89
CA TRP A 207 9.80 -3.65 -3.96
C TRP A 207 10.27 -4.44 -5.17
N ARG A 208 9.49 -5.42 -5.61
CA ARG A 208 9.80 -6.28 -6.76
C ARG A 208 11.19 -6.93 -6.69
N GLY A 209 11.62 -7.30 -5.49
CA GLY A 209 12.93 -7.92 -5.22
C GLY A 209 14.11 -6.94 -5.16
N GLU A 210 13.89 -5.65 -5.44
CA GLU A 210 14.87 -4.60 -5.22
C GLU A 210 14.75 -4.07 -3.79
N GLN A 211 15.89 -3.78 -3.16
CA GLN A 211 15.96 -3.21 -1.83
C GLN A 211 16.50 -1.79 -1.89
N GLY A 212 15.95 -0.90 -1.06
CA GLY A 212 16.51 0.43 -0.84
C GLY A 212 16.14 0.97 0.54
N HIS A 213 16.50 2.21 0.79
CA HIS A 213 16.22 2.88 2.05
C HIS A 213 16.18 4.40 1.89
N VAL A 214 15.58 5.07 2.86
CA VAL A 214 15.58 6.52 3.02
C VAL A 214 15.87 6.89 4.48
N ALA A 215 16.39 8.09 4.73
CA ALA A 215 16.64 8.58 6.08
C ALA A 215 15.34 9.05 6.73
N LEU A 216 15.08 8.66 7.99
CA LEU A 216 13.90 9.08 8.75
C LEU A 216 13.91 10.58 9.05
N ALA A 217 15.10 11.20 9.11
CA ALA A 217 15.27 12.65 9.22
C ALA A 217 14.47 13.42 8.14
N ASP A 218 14.32 12.86 6.94
CA ASP A 218 13.62 13.53 5.84
C ASP A 218 12.09 13.47 5.96
N TYR A 219 11.55 12.64 6.86
CA TYR A 219 10.12 12.31 6.91
C TYR A 219 9.49 12.38 8.31
N LEU A 220 10.19 12.05 9.39
CA LEU A 220 9.62 12.04 10.74
C LEU A 220 9.91 13.32 11.53
N PHE A 221 10.95 14.06 11.16
CA PHE A 221 11.41 15.23 11.89
C PHE A 221 11.26 16.46 11.00
N ALA A 222 10.36 17.37 11.40
CA ALA A 222 10.30 18.75 10.92
C ALA A 222 9.79 19.63 12.06
#